data_AF-A0A9W4KIR7-F1
#
_entry.id   AF-A0A9W4KIR7-F1
#
_cell.length_a   1.000
_cell.length_b   1.000
_cell.length_c   1.000
_cell.angle_alpha   90.00
_cell.angle_beta   90.00
_cell.angle_gamma   90.00
#
_symmetry.space_group_name_H-M   'P 1'
#
loop_
_entity.id
_entity.type
_entity.pdbx_description
1 polymer ?
#
loop_
_entity_poly.entity_id
_entity_poly.type
_entity_poly.pdbx_seq_one_letter_code
_entity_poly.pdbx_strand_id
1 'polypeptide(L)'
;MIFQVLSGVLTLSTIGSTANANVNNTCYGSNLISTPSTDHRPVPWGTPSVHFSSLNGTLTTCCDSLDEIRTALDDIDDQILDLLNRRAAYVREATRFKSTRASVNVPSRNEAILEQAEQQAAHIGVPVTIARAAMGAILNSSVPFEQCIVSELVFSVKI
;
A
#
# COMPACT_ATOMS: atom_id res chain seq x y z
N MET A 1 11.02 73.47 25.43
CA MET A 1 10.44 73.70 24.09
C MET A 1 10.71 72.45 23.25
N ILE A 2 9.65 71.84 22.71
CA ILE A 2 9.62 71.16 21.38
C ILE A 2 10.42 69.83 21.30
N PHE A 3 9.96 68.68 20.81
CA PHE A 3 8.75 68.18 20.15
C PHE A 3 8.80 66.62 20.20
N GLN A 4 7.63 65.99 20.12
CA GLN A 4 7.24 64.68 19.55
C GLN A 4 8.34 63.85 18.81
N VAL A 5 8.35 62.51 18.73
CA VAL A 5 7.37 61.62 18.05
C VAL A 5 7.70 60.13 18.34
N LEU A 6 6.65 59.37 18.65
CA LEU A 6 6.27 58.01 18.20
C LEU A 6 7.25 57.07 17.45
N SER A 7 7.09 55.78 17.78
CA SER A 7 7.05 54.60 16.88
C SER A 7 8.28 53.69 16.77
N GLY A 8 8.02 52.41 17.01
CA GLY A 8 8.47 51.34 16.12
C GLY A 8 9.48 50.36 16.71
N VAL A 9 8.98 49.27 17.29
CA VAL A 9 9.76 48.06 17.57
C VAL A 9 10.26 47.48 16.24
N LEU A 10 11.56 47.51 15.97
CA LEU A 10 12.16 46.71 14.90
C LEU A 10 12.41 45.30 15.43
N THR A 11 11.52 44.35 15.12
CA THR A 11 11.84 42.92 15.23
C THR A 11 12.69 42.53 14.03
N LEU A 12 13.94 42.17 14.29
CA LEU A 12 14.88 41.67 13.30
C LEU A 12 14.44 40.27 12.84
N SER A 13 13.94 40.19 11.61
CA SER A 13 13.60 38.93 10.94
C SER A 13 14.88 38.13 10.67
N THR A 14 15.08 37.05 11.43
CA THR A 14 15.87 35.88 11.01
C THR A 14 14.93 34.70 11.26
N ILE A 15 14.60 33.84 10.29
CA ILE A 15 15.46 32.85 9.66
C ILE A 15 14.76 32.43 8.36
N GLY A 16 15.40 32.68 7.21
CA GLY A 16 15.13 31.92 6.00
C GLY A 16 16.00 30.65 6.06
N SER A 17 15.39 29.51 6.36
CA SER A 17 16.03 28.20 6.23
C SER A 17 15.18 27.30 5.34
N THR A 18 15.83 26.92 4.26
CA THR A 18 15.55 25.86 3.30
C THR A 18 15.04 24.56 3.93
N ALA A 19 13.96 24.00 3.37
CA ALA A 19 13.88 22.60 2.96
C ALA A 19 12.48 22.33 2.37
N ASN A 20 12.43 22.00 1.08
CA ASN A 20 11.33 21.25 0.49
C ASN A 20 11.35 19.85 1.14
N ALA A 21 10.71 19.73 2.31
CA ALA A 21 10.55 18.47 3.00
C ALA A 21 9.48 17.66 2.26
N ASN A 22 9.95 16.59 1.61
CA ASN A 22 9.13 15.57 1.00
C ASN A 22 8.03 15.11 1.99
N VAL A 23 6.79 15.52 1.70
CA VAL A 23 5.58 15.31 2.52
C VAL A 23 5.31 13.81 2.76
N ASN A 24 5.94 12.91 2.00
CA ASN A 24 5.72 11.46 2.08
C ASN A 24 6.20 10.82 3.40
N ASN A 25 7.05 11.48 4.20
CA ASN A 25 7.59 10.86 5.43
C ASN A 25 6.91 11.30 6.75
N THR A 26 5.84 12.10 6.70
CA THR A 26 5.09 12.50 7.92
C THR A 26 3.74 11.79 8.04
N CYS A 27 3.25 11.14 6.99
CA CYS A 27 1.82 10.88 6.81
C CYS A 27 1.31 9.45 7.09
N TYR A 28 2.16 8.49 7.47
CA TYR A 28 1.70 7.13 7.78
C TYR A 28 2.12 6.71 9.19
N GLY A 29 1.32 7.13 10.18
CA GLY A 29 1.35 6.69 11.57
C GLY A 29 0.26 5.65 11.84
N SER A 30 0.58 4.67 12.69
CA SER A 30 -0.17 3.44 12.96
C SER A 30 -1.49 3.63 13.74
N ASN A 31 -2.61 3.33 13.07
CA ASN A 31 -3.85 2.66 13.52
C ASN A 31 -5.05 3.22 12.76
N LEU A 32 -5.67 2.41 11.91
CA LEU A 32 -6.90 2.78 11.22
C LEU A 32 -8.09 2.04 11.85
N ILE A 33 -8.94 2.81 12.53
CA ILE A 33 -10.32 2.41 12.84
C ILE A 33 -11.18 3.03 11.73
N SER A 34 -11.98 2.23 11.02
CA SER A 34 -12.90 2.73 10.00
C SER A 34 -14.11 3.37 10.68
N THR A 35 -14.24 4.70 10.55
CA THR A 35 -15.48 5.43 10.80
C THR A 35 -15.94 6.06 9.49
N PRO A 36 -17.22 5.94 9.10
CA PRO A 36 -17.74 6.62 7.93
C PRO A 36 -17.55 8.13 8.06
N SER A 37 -16.95 8.76 7.05
CA SER A 37 -16.92 10.21 6.93
C SER A 37 -18.26 10.67 6.33
N THR A 38 -18.64 11.94 6.53
CA THR A 38 -19.86 12.55 5.95
C THR A 38 -19.49 13.68 5.00
N ASP A 39 -18.38 13.52 4.29
CA ASP A 39 -17.62 14.59 3.65
C ASP A 39 -18.03 14.78 2.18
N HIS A 40 -18.97 15.71 1.97
CA HIS A 40 -19.53 16.04 0.66
C HIS A 40 -18.70 17.12 -0.06
N ARG A 41 -17.40 16.90 -0.22
CA ARG A 41 -16.53 17.82 -0.96
C ARG A 41 -16.84 17.79 -2.46
N PRO A 42 -17.21 18.93 -3.09
CA PRO A 42 -17.35 18.98 -4.54
C PRO A 42 -16.00 18.80 -5.23
N VAL A 43 -15.97 18.09 -6.36
CA VAL A 43 -14.77 17.87 -7.19
C VAL A 43 -14.32 19.21 -7.78
N PRO A 44 -13.21 19.84 -7.33
CA PRO A 44 -12.93 21.24 -7.68
C PRO A 44 -12.54 21.46 -9.15
N TRP A 45 -12.26 20.39 -9.90
CA TRP A 45 -11.65 20.46 -11.23
C TRP A 45 -12.33 19.55 -12.28
N GLY A 46 -13.57 19.07 -12.06
CA GLY A 46 -14.27 18.22 -13.05
C GLY A 46 -15.42 17.41 -12.48
N THR A 47 -15.81 16.34 -13.20
CA THR A 47 -16.76 15.32 -12.73
C THR A 47 -16.03 14.00 -12.43
N PRO A 48 -16.55 13.17 -11.51
CA PRO A 48 -16.01 11.83 -11.26
C PRO A 48 -15.91 11.04 -12.56
N SER A 49 -14.74 10.43 -12.80
CA SER A 49 -14.42 9.73 -14.05
C SER A 49 -13.65 8.44 -13.78
N VAL A 50 -14.02 7.72 -12.71
CA VAL A 50 -13.46 6.38 -12.48
C VAL A 50 -13.97 5.47 -13.59
N HIS A 51 -13.07 5.11 -14.49
CA HIS A 51 -13.29 4.09 -15.50
C HIS A 51 -12.30 2.95 -15.24
N PHE A 52 -12.71 1.95 -14.46
CA PHE A 52 -12.03 0.66 -14.48
C PHE A 52 -12.83 -0.27 -15.39
N SER A 53 -12.14 -0.94 -16.31
CA SER A 53 -12.73 -2.09 -16.99
C SER A 53 -12.84 -3.20 -15.96
N SER A 54 -14.07 -3.52 -15.54
CA SER A 54 -14.34 -4.82 -14.93
C SER A 54 -13.71 -5.90 -15.81
N LEU A 55 -13.18 -6.96 -15.21
CA LEU A 55 -12.68 -8.15 -15.94
C LEU A 55 -13.73 -8.75 -16.90
N ASN A 56 -14.99 -8.32 -16.82
CA ASN A 56 -16.10 -8.67 -17.74
C ASN A 56 -16.64 -7.49 -18.59
N GLY A 57 -15.90 -6.39 -18.74
CA GLY A 57 -16.23 -5.31 -19.68
C GLY A 57 -17.40 -4.40 -19.29
N THR A 58 -17.92 -4.48 -18.06
CA THR A 58 -18.93 -3.53 -17.58
C THR A 58 -18.24 -2.25 -17.10
N LEU A 59 -18.58 -1.13 -17.73
CA LEU A 59 -18.14 0.20 -17.32
C LEU A 59 -19.00 0.63 -16.13
N THR A 60 -18.46 0.57 -14.91
CA THR A 60 -19.14 1.13 -13.74
C THR A 60 -18.73 2.59 -13.59
N THR A 61 -19.70 3.50 -13.76
CA THR A 61 -19.51 4.90 -13.38
C THR A 61 -19.75 5.02 -11.88
N CYS A 62 -18.68 5.28 -11.14
CA CYS A 62 -18.66 5.69 -9.74
C CYS A 62 -17.67 6.88 -9.66
N CYS A 63 -17.75 7.81 -8.72
CA CYS A 63 -18.61 7.94 -7.54
C CYS A 63 -18.90 9.42 -7.31
N ASP A 64 -20.04 9.78 -6.73
CA ASP A 64 -20.44 11.19 -6.55
C ASP A 64 -19.96 11.80 -5.23
N SER A 65 -19.34 11.00 -4.34
CA SER A 65 -18.75 11.45 -3.09
C SER A 65 -17.47 10.69 -2.69
N LEU A 66 -16.69 11.25 -1.76
CA LEU A 66 -15.52 10.56 -1.18
C LEU A 66 -15.92 9.31 -0.38
N ASP A 67 -17.12 9.30 0.21
CA ASP A 67 -17.58 8.18 1.04
C ASP A 67 -17.96 6.97 0.18
N GLU A 68 -18.52 7.21 -1.01
CA GLU A 68 -18.73 6.16 -2.01
C GLU A 68 -17.40 5.60 -2.53
N ILE A 69 -16.39 6.46 -2.76
CA ILE A 69 -15.04 6.00 -3.15
C ILE A 69 -14.45 5.11 -2.05
N ARG A 70 -14.55 5.52 -0.78
CA ARG A 70 -14.03 4.74 0.35
C ARG A 70 -14.75 3.41 0.49
N THR A 71 -16.07 3.40 0.37
CA THR A 71 -16.86 2.16 0.40
C THR A 71 -16.42 1.20 -0.71
N ALA A 72 -16.22 1.72 -1.93
CA ALA A 72 -15.72 0.92 -3.04
C ALA A 72 -14.29 0.40 -2.81
N LEU A 73 -13.43 1.17 -2.14
CA LEU A 73 -12.08 0.73 -1.77
C LEU A 73 -12.11 -0.33 -0.66
N ASP A 74 -12.96 -0.16 0.36
CA ASP A 74 -13.13 -1.14 1.44
C ASP A 74 -13.54 -2.52 0.86
N ASP A 75 -14.48 -2.54 -0.10
CA ASP A 75 -14.90 -3.76 -0.80
C ASP A 75 -13.74 -4.41 -1.60
N ILE A 76 -12.84 -3.60 -2.17
CA ILE A 76 -11.65 -4.09 -2.89
C ILE A 76 -10.62 -4.63 -1.90
N ASP A 77 -10.41 -3.96 -0.77
CA ASP A 77 -9.46 -4.36 0.26
C ASP A 77 -9.88 -5.70 0.90
N ASP A 78 -11.17 -5.92 1.12
CA ASP A 78 -11.72 -7.21 1.56
C ASP A 78 -11.43 -8.32 0.53
N GLN A 79 -11.59 -8.05 -0.77
CA GLN A 79 -11.24 -9.00 -1.84
C GLN A 79 -9.74 -9.27 -1.90
N ILE A 80 -8.89 -8.27 -1.67
CA ILE A 80 -7.44 -8.44 -1.58
C ILE A 80 -7.10 -9.36 -0.41
N LEU A 81 -7.75 -9.20 0.75
CA LEU A 81 -7.53 -10.05 1.91
C LEU A 81 -7.96 -11.51 1.65
N ASP A 82 -9.08 -11.76 0.97
CA ASP A 82 -9.46 -13.12 0.56
C ASP A 82 -8.42 -13.76 -0.37
N LEU A 83 -7.94 -13.01 -1.37
CA LEU A 83 -6.90 -13.49 -2.28
C LEU A 83 -5.58 -13.79 -1.55
N LEU A 84 -5.20 -12.94 -0.58
CA LEU A 84 -4.03 -13.17 0.26
C LEU A 84 -4.18 -14.41 1.14
N ASN A 85 -5.36 -14.63 1.73
CA ASN A 85 -5.65 -15.84 2.50
C ASN A 85 -5.50 -17.11 1.63
N ARG A 86 -6.10 -17.11 0.43
CA ARG A 86 -5.96 -18.21 -0.54
C ARG A 86 -4.51 -18.44 -0.93
N ARG A 87 -3.75 -17.37 -1.20
CA ARG A 87 -2.32 -17.46 -1.51
C ARG A 87 -1.53 -18.04 -0.33
N ALA A 88 -1.79 -17.59 0.89
CA ALA A 88 -1.13 -18.08 2.10
C ALA A 88 -1.37 -19.57 2.34
N ALA A 89 -2.56 -20.08 2.02
CA ALA A 89 -2.85 -21.51 2.08
C ALA A 89 -1.95 -22.34 1.14
N TYR A 90 -1.77 -21.90 -0.11
CA TYR A 90 -0.84 -22.54 -1.04
C TYR A 90 0.62 -22.44 -0.60
N VAL A 91 1.03 -21.28 -0.08
CA VAL A 91 2.37 -21.07 0.47
C VAL A 91 2.62 -22.00 1.66
N ARG A 92 1.65 -22.15 2.56
CA ARG A 92 1.69 -23.13 3.66
C ARG A 92 1.84 -24.55 3.13
N GLU A 93 1.08 -24.95 2.13
CA GLU A 93 1.20 -26.30 1.56
C GLU A 93 2.57 -26.51 0.90
N ALA A 94 3.12 -25.49 0.24
CA ALA A 94 4.45 -25.52 -0.35
C ALA A 94 5.55 -25.87 0.68
N THR A 95 5.36 -25.51 1.96
CA THR A 95 6.32 -25.85 3.03
C THR A 95 6.52 -27.35 3.22
N ARG A 96 5.52 -28.19 2.89
CA ARG A 96 5.63 -29.66 3.01
C ARG A 96 6.61 -30.26 2.02
N PHE A 97 6.96 -29.52 0.97
CA PHE A 97 7.96 -29.90 -0.03
C PHE A 97 9.37 -29.36 0.29
N LYS A 98 9.53 -28.65 1.42
CA LYS A 98 10.77 -27.97 1.81
C LYS A 98 11.38 -28.67 3.04
N SER A 99 12.49 -29.38 2.81
CA SER A 99 13.14 -30.21 3.84
C SER A 99 13.92 -29.41 4.88
N THR A 100 14.26 -28.16 4.60
CA THR A 100 15.05 -27.31 5.50
C THR A 100 14.63 -25.85 5.44
N ARG A 101 14.90 -25.10 6.51
CA ARG A 101 14.69 -23.65 6.55
C ARG A 101 15.45 -22.91 5.44
N ALA A 102 16.63 -23.41 5.05
CA ALA A 102 17.43 -22.84 3.96
C ALA A 102 16.76 -23.00 2.58
N SER A 103 15.97 -24.07 2.39
CA SER A 103 15.22 -24.28 1.13
C SER A 103 13.99 -23.38 0.96
N VAL A 104 13.66 -22.55 1.97
CA VAL A 104 12.49 -21.67 1.93
C VAL A 104 12.68 -20.49 0.99
N ASN A 105 13.78 -19.75 1.13
CA ASN A 105 14.04 -18.58 0.32
C ASN A 105 14.72 -18.99 -0.99
N VAL A 106 14.05 -18.78 -2.11
CA VAL A 106 14.58 -19.05 -3.46
C VAL A 106 14.63 -17.72 -4.22
N PRO A 107 15.76 -16.97 -4.15
CA PRO A 107 15.84 -15.61 -4.69
C PRO A 107 15.48 -15.52 -6.18
N SER A 108 15.90 -16.49 -6.99
CA SER A 108 15.56 -16.55 -8.42
C SER A 108 14.05 -16.69 -8.66
N ARG A 109 13.34 -17.43 -7.81
CA ARG A 109 11.89 -17.54 -7.91
C ARG A 109 11.20 -16.24 -7.49
N ASN A 110 11.72 -15.56 -6.48
CA ASN A 110 11.17 -14.27 -6.04
C ASN A 110 11.30 -13.22 -7.14
N GLU A 111 12.46 -13.13 -7.80
CA GLU A 111 12.65 -12.18 -8.90
C GLU A 111 11.72 -12.48 -10.08
N ALA A 112 11.58 -13.75 -10.47
CA ALA A 112 10.66 -14.14 -11.54
C ALA A 112 9.20 -13.75 -11.25
N ILE A 113 8.77 -13.76 -9.97
CA ILE A 113 7.42 -13.32 -9.57
C ILE A 113 7.31 -11.79 -9.70
N LEU A 114 8.35 -11.03 -9.34
CA LEU A 114 8.35 -9.57 -9.48
C LEU A 114 8.31 -9.16 -10.96
N GLU A 115 9.15 -9.75 -11.81
CA GLU A 115 9.16 -9.51 -13.26
C GLU A 115 7.79 -9.81 -13.88
N GLN A 116 7.17 -10.93 -13.48
CA GLN A 116 5.83 -11.29 -13.93
C GLN A 116 4.79 -10.25 -13.49
N ALA A 117 4.86 -9.76 -12.25
CA ALA A 117 3.94 -8.73 -11.75
C ALA A 117 4.07 -7.42 -12.54
N GLU A 118 5.30 -7.02 -12.89
CA GLU A 118 5.54 -5.81 -13.70
C GLU A 118 4.99 -5.95 -15.13
N GLN A 119 5.23 -7.10 -15.77
CA GLN A 119 4.70 -7.38 -17.11
C GLN A 119 3.17 -7.36 -17.11
N GLN A 120 2.55 -8.04 -16.14
CA GLN A 120 1.09 -8.07 -16.03
C GLN A 120 0.51 -6.68 -15.75
N ALA A 121 1.15 -5.89 -14.87
CA ALA A 121 0.72 -4.55 -14.55
C ALA A 121 0.65 -3.66 -15.81
N ALA A 122 1.67 -3.74 -16.67
CA ALA A 122 1.69 -3.02 -17.95
C ALA A 122 0.54 -3.43 -18.89
N HIS A 123 0.14 -4.71 -18.88
CA HIS A 123 -0.96 -5.20 -19.71
C HIS A 123 -2.35 -4.78 -19.22
N ILE A 124 -2.55 -4.71 -17.90
CA ILE A 124 -3.86 -4.46 -17.29
C ILE A 124 -4.07 -3.01 -16.84
N GLY A 125 -3.07 -2.13 -17.06
CA GLY A 125 -3.16 -0.70 -16.72
C GLY A 125 -2.93 -0.38 -15.25
N VAL A 126 -2.32 -1.28 -14.48
CA VAL A 126 -1.89 -1.00 -13.10
C VAL A 126 -0.52 -0.33 -13.15
N PRO A 127 -0.27 0.74 -12.35
CA PRO A 127 1.07 1.31 -12.26
C PRO A 127 2.10 0.26 -11.84
N VAL A 128 3.13 0.06 -12.68
CA VAL A 128 4.19 -0.95 -12.47
C VAL A 128 4.85 -0.80 -11.10
N THR A 129 5.05 0.44 -10.63
CA THR A 129 5.60 0.74 -9.31
C THR A 129 4.74 0.19 -8.17
N ILE A 130 3.41 0.28 -8.28
CA ILE A 130 2.47 -0.27 -7.29
C ILE A 130 2.52 -1.80 -7.32
N ALA A 131 2.47 -2.40 -8.51
CA ALA A 131 2.50 -3.85 -8.65
C ALA A 131 3.79 -4.48 -8.09
N ARG A 132 4.96 -3.91 -8.43
CA ARG A 132 6.25 -4.38 -7.89
C ARG A 132 6.30 -4.24 -6.37
N ALA A 133 5.87 -3.10 -5.83
CA ALA A 133 5.87 -2.85 -4.39
C ALA A 133 4.95 -3.82 -3.63
N ALA A 134 3.71 -3.99 -4.09
CA ALA A 134 2.74 -4.89 -3.47
C ALA A 134 3.24 -6.34 -3.47
N MET A 135 3.68 -6.84 -4.63
CA MET A 135 4.18 -8.22 -4.73
C MET A 135 5.46 -8.43 -3.93
N GLY A 136 6.35 -7.43 -3.89
CA GLY A 136 7.55 -7.45 -3.04
C GLY A 136 7.21 -7.57 -1.57
N ALA A 137 6.24 -6.78 -1.06
CA ALA A 137 5.80 -6.86 0.33
C ALA A 137 5.20 -8.23 0.67
N ILE A 138 4.39 -8.79 -0.24
CA ILE A 138 3.80 -10.13 -0.09
C ILE A 138 4.90 -11.19 0.00
N LEU A 139 5.90 -11.16 -0.88
CA LEU A 139 7.02 -12.11 -0.88
C LEU A 139 7.86 -11.99 0.40
N ASN A 140 8.22 -10.76 0.77
CA ASN A 140 9.01 -10.48 1.96
C ASN A 140 8.32 -10.94 3.25
N SER A 141 6.98 -10.92 3.27
CA SER A 141 6.18 -11.42 4.40
C SER A 141 5.95 -12.94 4.34
N SER A 142 5.95 -13.55 3.15
CA SER A 142 5.73 -14.99 2.96
C SER A 142 6.94 -15.81 3.42
N VAL A 143 8.16 -15.36 3.13
CA VAL A 143 9.39 -16.08 3.51
C VAL A 143 9.49 -16.35 5.03
N PRO A 144 9.34 -15.37 5.94
CA PRO A 144 9.39 -15.64 7.37
C PRO A 144 8.21 -16.51 7.85
N PHE A 145 7.02 -16.37 7.26
CA PHE A 145 5.88 -17.24 7.54
C PHE A 145 6.19 -18.71 7.22
N GLU A 146 6.75 -18.98 6.04
CA GLU A 146 7.17 -20.32 5.64
C GLU A 146 8.30 -20.87 6.52
N GLN A 147 9.29 -20.04 6.86
CA GLN A 147 10.40 -20.44 7.73
C GLN A 147 9.92 -20.85 9.12
N CYS A 148 8.92 -20.17 9.67
CA CYS A 148 8.28 -20.54 10.93
C CYS A 148 7.70 -21.96 10.83
N ILE A 149 6.85 -22.20 9.83
CA ILE A 149 6.19 -23.50 9.62
C ILE A 149 7.21 -24.62 9.39
N VAL A 150 8.19 -24.43 8.51
CA VAL A 150 9.20 -25.47 8.23
C VAL A 150 10.02 -25.81 9.48
N SER A 151 10.32 -24.83 10.32
CA SER A 151 11.06 -25.08 11.57
C SER A 151 10.25 -25.97 12.53
N GLU A 152 8.96 -25.72 12.67
CA GLU A 152 8.03 -26.54 13.47
C GLU A 152 7.90 -27.97 12.91
N LEU A 153 7.75 -28.11 11.59
CA LEU A 153 7.61 -29.41 10.92
C LEU A 153 8.90 -30.25 11.05
N VAL A 154 10.06 -29.65 10.84
CA VAL A 154 11.36 -30.34 10.96
C VAL A 154 11.63 -30.77 12.41
N PHE A 155 11.24 -29.95 13.39
CA PHE A 155 11.36 -30.33 14.80
C PHE A 155 10.46 -31.52 15.14
N SER A 156 9.23 -31.54 14.63
CA SER A 156 8.23 -32.59 14.91
C SER A 156 8.58 -33.97 14.32
N VAL A 157 9.37 -34.03 13.25
CA VAL A 157 9.76 -35.29 12.58
C VAL A 157 11.07 -35.87 13.13
N LYS A 158 11.81 -35.11 13.96
CA LYS A 158 13.13 -35.52 14.48
C LYS A 158 13.08 -36.35 15.77
N ILE A 159 11.96 -37.00 16.07
CA ILE A 159 11.80 -37.94 17.21
C ILE A 159 12.09 -39.37 16.76
#